data_AF-A0A352CHJ2-F1
#
_entry.id   AF-A0A352CHJ2-F1
#
_cell.length_a   1.000
_cell.length_b   1.000
_cell.length_c   1.000
_cell.angle_alpha   90.00
_cell.angle_beta   90.00
_cell.angle_gamma   90.00
#
_symmetry.space_group_name_H-M   'P 1'
#
loop_
_entity.id
_entity.type
_entity.pdbx_description
1 polymer ?
#
loop_
_entity_poly.entity_id
_entity_poly.type
_entity_poly.pdbx_seq_one_letter_code
_entity_poly.pdbx_strand_id
1 'polypeptide(L)'
;IAGNKASVTREIEGGEEICEVAFPVVISAQKGMAEARIPNMRGIMAARTKPLTVVEPVAQAPLTTVTAFELPPAKAGVKLVAPDQIDELVRLLHQEAKVL
;
A
#
# COMPACT_ATOMS: atom_id res chain seq x y z
N ILE A 1 14.15 -14.79 11.64
CA ILE A 1 14.89 -14.12 12.74
C ILE A 1 15.96 -15.10 13.21
N ALA A 2 17.22 -14.66 13.26
CA ALA A 2 18.33 -15.46 13.76
C ALA A 2 19.12 -14.61 14.78
N GLY A 3 18.98 -14.93 16.08
CA GLY A 3 19.57 -14.13 17.15
C GLY A 3 19.05 -12.69 17.16
N ASN A 4 19.95 -11.71 17.08
CA ASN A 4 19.63 -10.28 17.09
C ASN A 4 19.38 -9.67 15.69
N LYS A 5 19.28 -10.50 14.65
CA LYS A 5 19.05 -10.05 13.27
C LYS A 5 17.73 -10.57 12.70
N ALA A 6 17.01 -9.71 12.01
CA ALA A 6 15.86 -10.06 11.18
C ALA A 6 16.27 -10.00 9.70
N SER A 7 15.77 -10.97 8.92
CA SER A 7 15.82 -10.94 7.47
C SER A 7 14.43 -10.55 6.98
N VAL A 8 14.34 -9.53 6.14
CA VAL A 8 13.10 -8.92 5.66
C VAL A 8 13.15 -8.82 4.15
N THR A 9 12.09 -9.26 3.48
CA THR A 9 11.90 -9.05 2.04
C THR A 9 11.13 -7.74 1.84
N ARG A 10 11.69 -6.83 1.03
CA ARG A 10 11.09 -5.55 0.67
C ARG A 10 10.79 -5.54 -0.83
N GLU A 11 9.57 -5.17 -1.19
CA GLU A 11 9.20 -4.92 -2.58
C GLU A 11 9.72 -3.56 -3.04
N ILE A 12 10.36 -3.53 -4.20
CA ILE A 12 10.91 -2.33 -4.85
C ILE A 12 10.47 -2.28 -6.31
N GLU A 13 10.63 -1.13 -6.95
CA GLU A 13 10.43 -1.03 -8.40
C GLU A 13 11.37 -2.02 -9.13
N GLY A 14 10.78 -3.00 -9.80
CA GLY A 14 11.53 -4.02 -10.55
C GLY A 14 11.81 -5.34 -9.81
N GLY A 15 11.30 -5.54 -8.58
CA GLY A 15 11.35 -6.85 -7.91
C GLY A 15 11.37 -6.80 -6.38
N GLU A 16 12.10 -7.74 -5.78
CA GLU A 16 12.21 -7.89 -4.33
C GLU A 16 13.67 -7.82 -3.87
N GLU A 17 13.90 -7.24 -2.70
CA GLU A 17 15.19 -7.14 -2.05
C GLU A 17 15.15 -7.83 -0.68
N ILE A 18 16.15 -8.65 -0.37
CA ILE A 18 16.30 -9.28 0.96
C ILE A 18 17.28 -8.45 1.80
N CYS A 19 16.78 -7.85 2.86
CA CYS A 19 17.54 -7.02 3.79
C CYS A 19 17.81 -7.75 5.11
N GLU A 20 19.01 -7.61 5.67
CA GLU A 20 19.29 -7.99 7.06
C GLU A 20 19.35 -6.75 7.96
N VAL A 21 18.59 -6.75 9.06
CA VAL A 21 18.50 -5.63 10.00
C VAL A 21 18.71 -6.11 11.44
N ALA A 22 19.35 -5.30 12.28
CA ALA A 22 19.54 -5.56 13.70
C ALA A 22 18.46 -4.88 14.55
N PHE A 23 18.07 -5.47 15.68
CA PHE A 23 17.09 -4.86 16.58
C PHE A 23 17.71 -3.75 17.46
N PRO A 24 16.92 -2.73 17.88
CA PRO A 24 15.50 -2.51 17.57
C PRO A 24 15.29 -1.90 16.17
N VAL A 25 14.26 -2.37 15.46
CA VAL A 25 13.92 -1.92 14.10
C VAL A 25 12.43 -1.63 13.98
N VAL A 26 12.07 -0.69 13.12
CA VAL A 26 10.69 -0.38 12.74
C VAL A 26 10.42 -0.93 11.35
N ILE A 27 9.30 -1.65 11.18
CA ILE A 27 8.90 -2.29 9.93
C ILE A 27 7.48 -1.87 9.58
N SER A 28 7.28 -1.38 8.37
CA SER A 28 5.95 -1.13 7.80
C SER A 28 5.45 -2.38 7.04
N ALA A 29 4.16 -2.69 7.15
CA ALA A 29 3.57 -3.83 6.46
C ALA A 29 2.76 -3.42 5.23
N GLN A 30 3.03 -4.05 4.09
CA GLN A 30 2.26 -3.90 2.85
C GLN A 30 1.08 -4.88 2.83
N LYS A 31 0.02 -4.49 2.12
CA LYS A 31 -1.13 -5.36 1.88
C LYS A 31 -0.69 -6.55 1.03
N GLY A 32 -1.06 -7.77 1.44
CA GLY A 32 -0.70 -9.01 0.72
C GLY A 32 0.55 -9.70 1.26
N MET A 33 1.31 -9.08 2.16
CA MET A 33 2.46 -9.73 2.82
C MET A 33 2.06 -10.99 3.61
N ALA A 34 0.85 -11.01 4.17
CA ALA A 34 0.33 -12.15 4.91
C ALA A 34 -1.20 -12.22 4.85
N GLU A 35 -1.73 -13.43 5.00
CA GLU A 35 -3.16 -13.65 5.18
C GLU A 35 -3.57 -13.42 6.63
N ALA A 36 -4.49 -12.46 6.84
CA ALA A 36 -5.04 -12.21 8.16
C ALA A 36 -5.95 -13.37 8.59
N ARG A 37 -5.64 -13.98 9.74
CA ARG A 37 -6.43 -15.09 10.27
C ARG A 37 -7.75 -14.60 10.84
N ILE A 38 -8.83 -15.33 10.58
CA ILE A 38 -10.14 -15.08 11.20
C ILE A 38 -10.05 -15.46 12.70
N PRO A 39 -10.38 -14.55 13.63
CA PRO A 39 -10.33 -14.84 15.05
C PRO A 39 -11.43 -15.83 15.46
N ASN A 40 -11.13 -16.71 16.41
CA ASN A 40 -12.12 -17.61 16.99
C ASN A 40 -12.89 -16.95 18.16
N MET A 41 -14.03 -17.53 18.54
CA MET A 41 -14.89 -16.99 19.62
C MET A 41 -14.15 -16.74 20.93
N ARG A 42 -13.22 -17.64 21.31
CA ARG A 42 -12.40 -17.47 22.52
C ARG A 42 -11.50 -16.24 22.42
N GLY A 43 -10.86 -16.03 21.27
CA GLY A 43 -10.00 -14.87 21.00
C GLY A 43 -10.78 -13.56 21.03
N ILE A 44 -11.99 -13.53 20.47
CA ILE A 44 -12.88 -12.36 20.51
C ILE A 44 -13.27 -12.02 21.95
N MET A 45 -13.67 -13.02 22.75
CA MET A 45 -14.06 -12.80 24.15
C MET A 45 -12.89 -12.32 25.02
N ALA A 46 -11.70 -12.88 24.82
CA ALA A 46 -10.49 -12.48 25.56
C ALA A 46 -9.97 -11.09 25.15
N ALA A 47 -10.13 -10.69 23.88
CA ALA A 47 -9.76 -9.35 23.44
C ALA A 47 -10.63 -8.27 24.09
N ARG A 48 -11.92 -8.55 24.33
CA ARG A 48 -12.85 -7.61 24.96
C ARG A 48 -12.51 -7.29 26.42
N THR A 49 -11.90 -8.24 27.15
CA THR A 49 -11.55 -8.04 28.57
C THR A 49 -10.19 -7.41 28.76
N LYS A 50 -9.36 -7.29 27.71
CA LYS A 50 -8.03 -6.71 27.81
C LYS A 50 -8.15 -5.18 28.00
N PRO A 51 -7.50 -4.60 29.03
CA PRO A 51 -7.60 -3.16 29.28
C PRO A 51 -6.96 -2.37 28.14
N LEU A 52 -7.71 -1.40 27.61
CA LEU A 52 -7.20 -0.41 26.65
C LEU A 52 -6.61 0.77 27.43
N THR A 53 -5.29 0.94 27.37
CA THR A 53 -4.63 2.10 27.97
C THR A 53 -4.62 3.24 26.95
N VAL A 54 -5.36 4.31 27.24
CA VAL A 54 -5.36 5.52 26.42
C VAL A 54 -4.25 6.43 26.93
N VAL A 55 -3.36 6.84 26.03
CA VAL A 55 -2.25 7.75 26.33
C VAL A 55 -2.52 9.04 25.56
N GLU A 56 -2.56 10.16 26.27
CA GLU A 56 -2.73 11.48 25.66
C GLU A 56 -1.51 11.83 24.78
N PRO A 57 -1.74 12.49 23.63
CA PRO A 57 -0.65 12.88 22.76
C PRO A 57 0.19 14.01 23.37
N VAL A 58 1.48 14.04 23.04
CA VAL A 58 2.36 15.17 23.34
C VAL A 58 2.08 16.28 22.33
N ALA A 59 2.01 17.53 22.79
CA ALA A 59 1.79 18.68 21.91
C ALA A 59 2.94 18.83 20.89
N GLN A 60 2.60 18.89 19.61
CA GLN A 60 3.53 19.13 18.51
C GLN A 60 2.93 20.16 17.55
N ALA A 61 3.75 21.11 17.09
CA ALA A 61 3.32 22.11 16.12
C ALA A 61 3.06 21.45 14.75
N PRO A 62 1.95 21.77 14.06
CA PRO A 62 1.67 21.26 12.73
C PRO A 62 2.70 21.81 11.73
N LEU A 63 3.29 20.92 10.92
CA LEU A 63 4.27 21.30 9.89
C LEU A 63 3.61 21.57 8.52
N THR A 64 2.38 21.08 8.33
CA THR A 64 1.65 21.14 7.07
C THR A 64 0.18 21.37 7.31
N THR A 65 -0.50 22.03 6.37
CA THR A 65 -1.95 22.26 6.41
C THR A 65 -2.58 21.82 5.09
N VAL A 66 -3.77 21.22 5.16
CA VAL A 66 -4.53 20.88 3.94
C VAL A 66 -5.13 22.16 3.36
N THR A 67 -4.89 22.42 2.08
CA THR A 67 -5.32 23.64 1.40
C THR A 67 -6.65 23.50 0.67
N ALA A 68 -6.94 22.33 0.10
CA ALA A 68 -8.17 22.05 -0.63
C ALA A 68 -8.46 20.53 -0.71
N PHE A 69 -9.72 20.19 -0.96
CA PHE A 69 -10.16 18.84 -1.30
C PHE A 69 -11.00 18.92 -2.56
N GLU A 70 -10.58 18.22 -3.61
CA GLU A 70 -11.28 18.20 -4.88
C GLU A 70 -11.37 16.75 -5.38
N LEU A 71 -12.44 16.45 -6.12
CA LEU A 71 -12.54 15.19 -6.81
C LEU A 71 -11.65 15.21 -8.06
N PRO A 72 -11.00 14.09 -8.42
CA PRO A 72 -10.32 14.02 -9.70
C PRO A 72 -11.32 14.27 -10.84
N PRO A 73 -10.86 14.81 -11.98
CA PRO A 73 -11.72 15.06 -13.13
C PRO A 73 -12.41 13.76 -13.58
N ALA A 74 -13.62 13.90 -14.12
CA ALA A 74 -14.33 12.76 -14.68
C ALA A 74 -13.48 12.07 -15.75
N LYS A 75 -13.54 10.73 -15.80
CA LYS A 75 -12.86 9.97 -16.85
C LYS A 75 -13.31 10.47 -18.22
N ALA A 76 -12.36 10.79 -19.10
CA ALA A 76 -12.65 11.11 -20.49
C ALA A 76 -13.32 9.90 -21.18
N GLY A 77 -14.10 10.16 -22.23
CA GLY A 77 -14.71 9.11 -23.04
C GLY A 77 -13.66 8.15 -23.62
N VAL A 78 -14.03 6.89 -23.81
CA VAL A 78 -13.17 5.88 -24.43
C VAL A 78 -13.21 6.02 -25.96
N LYS A 79 -12.06 5.86 -26.62
CA LYS A 79 -11.99 5.72 -28.08
C LYS A 79 -12.14 4.24 -28.43
N LEU A 80 -13.23 3.89 -29.10
CA LEU A 80 -13.45 2.53 -29.59
C LEU A 80 -12.67 2.34 -30.89
N VAL A 81 -11.85 1.30 -30.96
CA VAL A 81 -11.13 0.87 -32.16
C VAL A 81 -11.74 -0.44 -32.63
N ALA A 82 -11.96 -0.57 -33.94
CA ALA A 82 -12.55 -1.78 -34.50
C ALA A 82 -11.58 -2.98 -34.36
N PRO A 83 -12.07 -4.22 -34.16
CA PRO A 83 -11.21 -5.38 -33.88
C PRO A 83 -10.19 -5.72 -34.98
N ASP A 84 -10.45 -5.28 -36.21
CA ASP A 84 -9.61 -5.45 -37.40
C ASP A 84 -8.49 -4.40 -37.51
N GLN A 85 -8.47 -3.37 -36.65
CA GLN A 85 -7.52 -2.25 -36.71
C GLN A 85 -6.52 -2.26 -35.55
N ILE A 86 -5.75 -3.35 -35.44
CA ILE A 86 -4.74 -3.53 -34.39
C ILE A 86 -3.61 -2.49 -34.50
N ASP A 87 -3.16 -2.16 -35.71
CA ASP A 87 -2.08 -1.19 -35.93
C ASP A 87 -2.46 0.22 -35.43
N GLU A 88 -3.72 0.62 -35.62
CA GLU A 88 -4.23 1.89 -35.13
C GLU A 88 -4.31 1.91 -33.61
N LEU A 89 -4.70 0.79 -32.98
CA LEU A 89 -4.66 0.67 -31.51
C LEU A 89 -3.24 0.85 -30.97
N VAL A 90 -2.24 0.19 -31.58
CA VAL A 90 -0.84 0.29 -31.16
C VAL A 90 -0.31 1.72 -31.33
N ARG A 91 -0.65 2.38 -32.44
CA ARG A 91 -0.28 3.78 -32.70
C ARG A 91 -0.86 4.72 -31.64
N LEU A 92 -2.13 4.57 -31.29
CA LEU A 92 -2.81 5.40 -30.28
C LEU A 92 -2.21 5.20 -28.89
N LEU A 93 -1.86 3.97 -28.52
CA LEU A 93 -1.22 3.66 -27.24
C LEU A 93 0.18 4.28 -27.11
N HIS A 94 1.00 4.26 -28.17
CA HIS A 94 2.33 4.86 -28.17
C HIS A 94 2.31 6.39 -28.24
N GLN A 95 1.49 6.97 -29.12
CA GLN A 95 1.57 8.41 -29.43
C GLN A 95 0.71 9.27 -28.51
N GLU A 96 -0.53 8.86 -28.25
CA GLU A 96 -1.51 9.67 -27.52
C GLU A 96 -1.53 9.32 -26.03
N ALA A 97 -1.63 8.03 -25.70
CA ALA A 97 -1.78 7.59 -24.31
C ALA A 97 -0.43 7.43 -23.58
N LYS A 98 0.68 7.22 -24.29
CA LYS A 98 2.05 7.06 -23.76
C LYS A 98 2.16 6.04 -22.62
N VAL A 99 1.43 4.94 -22.77
CA VAL A 99 1.39 3.83 -21.79
C VAL A 99 2.27 2.65 -22.22
N LEU A 100 2.81 2.71 -23.44
CA LEU A 100 3.81 1.85 -24.05
C LEU A 100 4.99 2.73 -24.48
#